data_AF-A0A9E0S9B0-F1
#
_entry.id   AF-A0A9E0S9B0-F1
#
_cell.length_a   1.000
_cell.length_b   1.000
_cell.length_c   1.000
_cell.angle_alpha   90.00
_cell.angle_beta   90.00
_cell.angle_gamma   90.00
#
_symmetry.space_group_name_H-M   'P 1'
#
loop_
_entity.id
_entity.type
_entity.pdbx_description
1 polymer ?
#
loop_
_entity_poly.entity_id
_entity_poly.type
_entity_poly.pdbx_seq_one_letter_code
_entity_poly.pdbx_strand_id
1 'polypeptide(L)' 'MTKHQVMSIALGSAFGTSFGTVIGAVTDNIPMSIVYGTSIGTVIGTVLALTIFNNKNDNSDNTKS' A
#
# COMPACT_ATOMS: atom_id res chain seq x y z
N MET A 1 7.21 7.49 13.22
CA MET A 1 6.55 7.12 11.94
C MET A 1 6.49 8.38 11.09
N THR A 2 7.16 8.40 9.93
CA THR A 2 7.20 9.61 9.09
C THR A 2 5.92 9.72 8.25
N LYS A 3 5.49 10.93 7.90
CA LYS A 3 4.26 11.15 7.10
C LYS A 3 4.25 10.33 5.81
N HIS A 4 5.44 10.16 5.19
CA HIS A 4 5.61 9.33 3.99
C HIS A 4 5.32 7.84 4.24
N GLN A 5 5.76 7.28 5.37
CA GLN A 5 5.47 5.88 5.73
C GLN A 5 3.98 5.66 5.99
N VAL A 6 3.34 6.59 6.70
CA VAL A 6 1.88 6.53 6.94
C VAL A 6 1.13 6.62 5.61
N MET A 7 1.54 7.51 4.71
CA MET A 7 0.90 7.69 3.43
C MET A 7 1.04 6.47 2.52
N SER A 8 2.21 5.82 2.48
CA SER A 8 2.40 4.59 1.70
C SER A 8 1.60 3.40 2.23
N ILE A 9 1.50 3.25 3.56
CA ILE A 9 0.69 2.20 4.18
C ILE A 9 -0.81 2.48 3.93
N ALA A 10 -1.23 3.74 4.08
CA ALA A 10 -2.60 4.16 3.80
C ALA A 10 -2.98 3.94 2.33
N LEU A 11 -2.07 4.25 1.39
CA LEU A 11 -2.28 3.98 -0.03
C LEU A 11 -2.39 2.48 -0.31
N GLY A 12 -1.48 1.67 0.24
CA GLY A 12 -1.51 0.22 0.07
C GLY A 12 -2.78 -0.42 0.61
N SER A 13 -3.26 0.03 1.77
CA SER A 13 -4.53 -0.42 2.36
C SER A 13 -5.75 0.01 1.53
N ALA A 14 -5.78 1.26 1.06
CA ALA A 14 -6.86 1.78 0.22
C ALA A 14 -6.94 1.04 -1.12
N PHE A 15 -5.80 0.82 -1.78
CA PHE A 15 -5.75 0.04 -3.02
C PHE A 15 -6.12 -1.44 -2.78
N GLY A 16 -5.61 -2.06 -1.70
CA GLY A 16 -5.93 -3.43 -1.34
C GLY A 16 -7.42 -3.67 -1.13
N THR A 17 -8.10 -2.76 -0.42
CA THR A 17 -9.55 -2.81 -0.21
C THR A 17 -10.33 -2.61 -1.51
N SER A 18 -9.92 -1.66 -2.35
CA SER A 18 -10.57 -1.40 -3.65
C SER A 18 -10.50 -2.62 -4.56
N PHE A 19 -9.29 -3.18 -4.78
CA PHE A 19 -9.10 -4.39 -5.58
C PHE A 19 -9.78 -5.61 -4.96
N GLY A 20 -9.69 -5.79 -3.64
CA GLY A 20 -10.36 -6.89 -2.93
C GLY A 20 -11.88 -6.86 -3.06
N THR A 21 -12.48 -5.65 -3.08
CA THR A 21 -13.93 -5.49 -3.27
C THR A 21 -14.35 -5.82 -4.70
N VAL A 22 -13.60 -5.35 -5.71
CA VAL A 22 -13.90 -5.65 -7.12
C VAL A 22 -13.76 -7.16 -7.40
N ILE A 23 -12.67 -7.78 -6.96
CA ILE A 23 -12.46 -9.22 -7.13
C ILE A 23 -13.52 -10.03 -6.36
N GLY A 24 -13.90 -9.56 -5.17
CA GLY A 24 -14.96 -10.16 -4.37
C GLY A 24 -16.33 -10.10 -5.02
N ALA A 25 -16.64 -9.00 -5.71
CA ALA A 25 -17.88 -8.84 -6.45
C ALA A 25 -17.94 -9.75 -7.68
N VAL A 26 -16.80 -10.00 -8.33
CA VAL A 26 -16.72 -10.91 -9.48
C VAL A 26 -16.80 -12.38 -9.06
N THR A 27 -16.28 -12.74 -7.88
CA THR A 27 -16.21 -14.13 -7.39
C THR A 27 -17.43 -14.53 -6.54
N ASP A 28 -18.43 -13.65 -6.42
CA ASP A 28 -19.62 -13.81 -5.56
C ASP A 28 -19.26 -14.13 -4.09
N ASN A 29 -18.04 -13.75 -3.67
CA ASN A 29 -17.49 -13.99 -2.34
C ASN A 29 -16.70 -12.75 -1.88
N ILE A 30 -17.47 -11.68 -1.65
CA ILE A 30 -17.01 -10.38 -1.15
C ILE A 30 -16.19 -10.51 0.15
N PRO A 31 -16.68 -11.21 1.21
CA PRO A 31 -15.99 -11.19 2.50
C PRO A 31 -14.59 -11.77 2.43
N MET A 32 -14.43 -12.89 1.73
CA MET A 32 -13.15 -13.59 1.63
C MET A 32 -12.17 -12.81 0.76
N SER A 33 -12.63 -12.20 -0.33
CA SER A 33 -11.79 -11.42 -1.23
C SER A 33 -11.34 -10.09 -0.62
N ILE A 34 -12.14 -9.47 0.25
CA ILE A 34 -11.72 -8.30 1.03
C ILE A 34 -10.60 -8.70 2.01
N VAL A 35 -10.73 -9.82 2.72
CA VAL A 35 -9.67 -10.29 3.65
C VAL A 35 -8.35 -10.51 2.90
N TYR A 36 -8.37 -11.16 1.74
CA TYR A 36 -7.18 -11.33 0.90
C TYR A 36 -6.68 -10.01 0.32
N GLY A 37 -7.56 -9.15 -0.19
CA GLY A 37 -7.19 -7.85 -0.76
C GLY A 37 -6.54 -6.91 0.25
N THR A 38 -7.10 -6.79 1.46
CA THR A 38 -6.57 -5.93 2.52
C THR A 38 -5.27 -6.49 3.10
N SER A 39 -5.15 -7.82 3.27
CA SER A 39 -3.91 -8.44 3.75
C SER A 39 -2.77 -8.26 2.74
N ILE A 40 -3.00 -8.57 1.46
CA ILE A 40 -2.01 -8.38 0.39
C ILE A 40 -1.67 -6.89 0.22
N GLY A 41 -2.67 -6.01 0.16
CA GLY A 41 -2.47 -4.57 0.02
C GLY A 41 -1.71 -3.94 1.18
N THR A 42 -1.93 -4.43 2.41
CA THR A 42 -1.18 -3.98 3.60
C THR A 42 0.26 -4.48 3.57
N VAL A 43 0.50 -5.73 3.18
CA VAL A 43 1.86 -6.28 3.02
C VAL A 43 2.62 -5.51 1.96
N ILE A 44 2.04 -5.31 0.77
CA ILE A 44 2.65 -4.54 -0.32
C ILE A 44 2.88 -3.09 0.10
N GLY A 45 1.89 -2.43 0.71
CA GLY A 45 2.01 -1.06 1.21
C GLY A 45 3.12 -0.89 2.25
N THR A 46 3.29 -1.87 3.13
CA THR A 46 4.35 -1.89 4.15
C THR A 46 5.73 -2.18 3.54
N VAL A 47 5.82 -3.12 2.60
CA VAL A 47 7.07 -3.41 1.87
C VAL A 47 7.50 -2.21 1.03
N LEU A 48 6.57 -1.55 0.32
CA LEU A 48 6.85 -0.33 -0.42
C LEU A 48 7.27 0.81 0.52
N ALA A 49 6.63 0.95 1.68
CA ALA A 49 7.03 1.92 2.70
C ALA A 49 8.47 1.70 3.16
N LEU A 50 8.85 0.44 3.42
CA LEU A 50 10.21 0.06 3.79
C LEU A 50 11.20 0.29 2.65
N THR A 51 10.90 -0.15 1.44
CA THR A 51 11.77 -0.01 0.26
C THR A 51 12.00 1.46 -0.11
N ILE A 52 10.94 2.27 -0.12
CA ILE A 52 11.05 3.72 -0.37
C ILE A 52 11.82 4.40 0.76
N PHE A 53 11.61 4.01 2.02
CA PHE A 53 12.38 4.53 3.14
C PHE A 53 13.87 4.19 3.01
N ASN A 54 14.20 2.98 2.55
CA ASN A 54 15.57 2.57 2.32
C ASN A 54 16.21 3.32 1.14
N ASN A 55 15.44 3.61 0.09
CA ASN A 55 15.87 4.33 -1.10
C ASN A 55 15.96 5.86 -0.88
N LYS A 56 15.21 6.43 0.07
CA LYS A 56 15.27 7.86 0.40
C LYS A 56 16.58 8.29 1.06
N ASN A 57 17.43 7.34 1.46
CA ASN A 57 18.80 7.62 1.89
C ASN A 57 19.74 7.93 0.70
N ASP A 58 19.29 7.75 -0.55
CA ASP A 58 20.06 8.06 -1.78
C ASP A 58 19.49 9.24 -2.59
N ASN A 59 18.58 10.04 -2.04
CA ASN A 59 18.08 11.24 -2.73
C ASN A 59 17.78 12.41 -1.78
N SER A 60 18.79 12.81 -1.01
CA SER A 60 18.82 14.10 -0.32
C SER A 60 19.65 15.14 -1.08
N ASP A 61 19.67 15.10 -2.42
CA ASP A 61 20.30 16.16 -3.19
C ASP A 61 19.67 16.33 -4.60
N ASN A 62 18.53 17.02 -4.67
CA ASN A 62 18.17 17.96 -5.74
C ASN A 62 16.72 18.43 -5.60
N THR A 63 16.48 19.44 -4.76
CA THR A 63 15.52 20.53 -5.08
C THR A 63 15.77 21.71 -4.13
N LYS A 64 16.93 22.34 -4.29
CA LYS A 64 17.06 23.80 -4.12
C LYS A 64 17.29 24.35 -5.52
N SER A 65 16.24 24.85 -6.16
CA SER A 65 16.33 25.96 -7.11
C SER A 65 14.97 26.61 -7.29
#